data_AF-A0A318STR4-F1
#
_entry.id   AF-A0A318STR4-F1
#
_cell.length_a   1.000
_cell.length_b   1.000
_cell.length_c   1.000
_cell.angle_alpha   90.00
_cell.angle_beta   90.00
_cell.angle_gamma   90.00
#
_symmetry.space_group_name_H-M   'P 1'
#
loop_
_entity.id
_entity.type
_entity.pdbx_description
1 polymer ?
#
loop_
_entity_poly.entity_id
_entity_poly.type
_entity_poly.pdbx_seq_one_letter_code
_entity_poly.pdbx_strand_id
1 'polypeptide(L)'
;DIRDYLHLGWGMLAVMHPPCTRLCNSGVRWLHEPPKNPPADASAEERADWPTLSSEARRAIMWRLLDEGAALFTACWQAPIPRVAIENPVMNPHGRARLPADLPKPQIVQPWWFGEPAFKATGFYLRGLPQLAATQRLTPPKAGTSEHKVWSAIHRAPPGPDRWKIRSRTFEGVAEACAEQWAGTVTEAAEVTA
;
A
#
# COMPACT_ATOMS: atom_id res chain seq x y z
N ASP A 1 -3.04 -18.47 -1.80
CA ASP A 1 -3.18 -17.02 -2.10
C ASP A 1 -4.11 -16.40 -1.06
N ILE A 2 -4.08 -15.10 -0.76
CA ILE A 2 -5.05 -14.52 0.20
C ILE A 2 -6.49 -14.63 -0.32
N ARG A 3 -6.69 -14.62 -1.63
CA ARG A 3 -7.99 -14.74 -2.30
C ARG A 3 -8.74 -16.01 -1.90
N ASP A 4 -8.02 -17.07 -1.54
CA ASP A 4 -8.58 -18.34 -1.08
C ASP A 4 -9.24 -18.21 0.32
N TYR A 5 -8.92 -17.16 1.07
CA TYR A 5 -9.35 -16.96 2.45
C TYR A 5 -10.34 -15.81 2.62
N LEU A 6 -10.45 -14.88 1.65
CA LEU A 6 -11.29 -13.67 1.79
C LEU A 6 -12.78 -13.98 2.02
N HIS A 7 -13.25 -15.15 1.61
CA HIS A 7 -14.65 -15.57 1.64
C HIS A 7 -15.02 -16.47 2.84
N LEU A 8 -14.12 -16.66 3.80
CA LEU A 8 -14.34 -17.54 4.96
C LEU A 8 -15.26 -16.97 6.05
N GLY A 9 -16.04 -15.92 5.75
CA GLY A 9 -17.03 -15.37 6.68
C GLY A 9 -16.45 -14.44 7.77
N TRP A 10 -15.39 -13.68 7.47
CA TRP A 10 -14.82 -12.71 8.42
C TRP A 10 -15.84 -11.61 8.79
N GLY A 11 -16.26 -11.58 10.07
CA GLY A 11 -17.34 -10.69 10.53
C GLY A 11 -16.91 -9.31 11.06
N MET A 12 -15.61 -9.06 11.24
CA MET A 12 -15.13 -7.89 12.01
C MET A 12 -14.50 -6.80 11.14
N LEU A 13 -13.25 -7.02 10.73
CA LEU A 13 -12.38 -6.05 10.08
C LEU A 13 -11.26 -6.81 9.34
N ALA A 14 -10.91 -6.36 8.14
CA ALA A 14 -9.68 -6.77 7.47
C ALA A 14 -8.76 -5.55 7.26
N VAL A 15 -7.52 -5.67 7.74
CA VAL A 15 -6.43 -4.74 7.43
C VAL A 15 -5.47 -5.45 6.47
N MET A 16 -5.30 -4.92 5.26
CA MET A 16 -4.60 -5.59 4.18
C MET A 16 -3.56 -4.68 3.51
N HIS A 17 -2.46 -5.28 3.06
CA HIS A 17 -1.32 -4.59 2.45
C HIS A 17 -0.98 -5.25 1.10
N PRO A 18 -1.90 -5.27 0.11
CA PRO A 18 -1.62 -5.88 -1.18
C PRO A 18 -0.44 -5.17 -1.86
N PRO A 19 0.42 -5.88 -2.61
CA PRO A 19 1.58 -5.29 -3.26
C PRO A 19 1.24 -4.06 -4.11
N CYS A 20 1.97 -2.96 -3.89
CA CYS A 20 1.74 -1.69 -4.57
C CYS A 20 2.79 -1.35 -5.64
N THR A 21 3.80 -2.20 -5.83
CA THR A 21 5.01 -1.91 -6.63
C THR A 21 4.70 -1.43 -8.05
N ARG A 22 3.73 -2.06 -8.73
CA ARG A 22 3.29 -1.67 -10.08
C ARG A 22 2.19 -0.61 -10.08
N LEU A 23 1.40 -0.55 -9.02
CA LEU A 23 0.28 0.38 -8.88
C LEU A 23 0.70 1.79 -8.47
N CYS A 24 1.84 1.93 -7.80
CA CYS A 24 2.32 3.23 -7.31
C CYS A 24 2.87 4.14 -8.43
N ASN A 25 2.88 5.45 -8.20
CA ASN A 25 3.47 6.43 -9.14
C ASN A 25 4.96 6.20 -9.40
N SER A 26 5.73 5.79 -8.38
CA SER A 26 7.15 5.46 -8.60
C SER A 26 7.38 4.22 -9.47
N GLY A 27 6.32 3.43 -9.69
CA GLY A 27 6.30 2.24 -10.53
C GLY A 27 6.08 2.54 -12.01
N VAL A 28 5.47 3.70 -12.34
CA VAL A 28 4.87 3.96 -13.67
C VAL A 28 5.88 3.89 -14.81
N ARG A 29 7.10 4.40 -14.59
CA ARG A 29 8.16 4.38 -15.61
C ARG A 29 8.50 2.96 -16.09
N TRP A 30 8.39 1.97 -15.20
CA TRP A 30 8.79 0.60 -15.50
C TRP A 30 7.80 -0.12 -16.42
N LEU A 31 6.59 0.43 -16.61
CA LEU A 31 5.63 -0.05 -17.60
C LEU A 31 6.05 0.28 -19.05
N HIS A 32 6.94 1.27 -19.21
CA HIS A 32 7.44 1.73 -20.51
C HIS A 32 8.94 1.40 -20.69
N GLU A 33 9.72 1.45 -19.62
CA GLU A 33 11.14 1.10 -19.61
C GLU A 33 11.35 -0.02 -18.60
N PRO A 34 11.19 -1.30 -18.98
CA PRO A 34 11.36 -2.41 -18.04
C PRO A 34 12.75 -2.42 -17.39
N PRO A 35 12.85 -2.85 -16.12
CA PRO A 35 14.13 -2.85 -15.41
C PRO A 35 15.15 -3.81 -16.04
N LYS A 36 16.43 -3.50 -15.85
CA LYS A 36 17.54 -4.37 -16.29
C LYS A 36 17.49 -5.75 -15.61
N ASN A 37 17.20 -5.77 -14.32
CA ASN A 37 17.09 -6.99 -13.53
C ASN A 37 15.62 -7.43 -13.45
N PRO A 38 15.35 -8.74 -13.34
CA PRO A 38 14.00 -9.23 -13.23
C PRO A 38 13.28 -8.63 -12.00
N PRO A 39 12.01 -8.26 -12.14
CA PRO A 39 11.20 -7.81 -11.03
C PRO A 39 10.93 -8.99 -10.08
N ALA A 40 10.86 -8.71 -8.77
CA ALA A 40 10.67 -9.75 -7.74
C ALA A 40 9.33 -10.49 -7.88
N ASP A 41 8.34 -9.81 -8.45
CA ASP A 41 6.97 -10.25 -8.72
C ASP A 41 6.81 -11.06 -10.02
N ALA A 42 7.86 -11.21 -10.85
CA ALA A 42 7.84 -12.12 -12.02
C ALA A 42 7.89 -13.60 -11.59
N SER A 43 7.44 -14.52 -12.46
CA SER A 43 7.50 -15.98 -12.23
C SER A 43 8.94 -16.48 -12.17
N ALA A 44 9.14 -17.70 -11.65
CA ALA A 44 10.48 -18.29 -11.63
C ALA A 44 11.06 -18.45 -13.04
N GLU A 45 10.26 -18.88 -14.02
CA GLU A 45 10.68 -18.99 -15.42
C GLU A 45 11.02 -17.61 -16.01
N GLU A 46 10.13 -16.63 -15.84
CA GLU A 46 10.35 -15.27 -16.36
C GLU A 46 11.62 -14.63 -15.78
N ARG A 47 11.94 -14.89 -14.51
CA ARG A 47 13.17 -14.41 -13.89
C ARG A 47 14.41 -15.10 -14.47
N ALA A 48 14.33 -16.40 -14.75
CA ALA A 48 15.41 -17.16 -15.37
C ALA A 48 15.69 -16.68 -16.80
N ASP A 49 14.62 -16.43 -17.57
CA ASP A 49 14.70 -16.01 -18.97
C ASP A 49 14.94 -14.50 -19.13
N TRP A 50 14.77 -13.71 -18.06
CA TRP A 50 14.85 -12.25 -18.12
C TRP A 50 16.03 -11.70 -18.92
N PRO A 51 17.28 -12.21 -18.80
CA PRO A 51 18.43 -11.70 -19.55
C PRO A 51 18.28 -11.82 -21.07
N THR A 52 17.55 -12.82 -21.57
CA THR A 52 17.38 -13.12 -23.00
C THR A 52 16.08 -12.56 -23.58
N LEU A 53 15.12 -12.19 -22.73
CA LEU A 53 13.85 -11.58 -23.17
C LEU A 53 14.07 -10.28 -23.94
N SER A 54 13.30 -10.09 -25.01
CA SER A 54 13.22 -8.82 -25.73
C SER A 54 12.62 -7.73 -24.84
N SER A 55 12.90 -6.46 -25.18
CA SER A 55 12.29 -5.31 -24.49
C SER A 55 10.77 -5.32 -24.55
N GLU A 56 10.18 -5.85 -25.62
CA GLU A 56 8.74 -6.02 -25.77
C GLU A 56 8.19 -7.09 -24.82
N ALA A 57 8.83 -8.26 -24.75
CA ALA A 57 8.43 -9.32 -23.83
C ALA A 57 8.53 -8.87 -22.37
N ARG A 58 9.62 -8.19 -21.99
CA ARG A 58 9.74 -7.60 -20.64
C ARG A 58 8.63 -6.60 -20.35
N ARG A 59 8.27 -5.76 -21.33
CA ARG A 59 7.17 -4.79 -21.18
C ARG A 59 5.84 -5.49 -20.98
N ALA A 60 5.54 -6.53 -21.77
CA ALA A 60 4.34 -7.33 -21.60
C ALA A 60 4.23 -7.91 -20.19
N ILE A 61 5.33 -8.43 -19.64
CA ILE A 61 5.40 -8.88 -18.24
C ILE A 61 5.07 -7.76 -17.27
N MET A 62 5.65 -6.56 -17.45
CA MET A 62 5.38 -5.41 -16.56
C MET A 62 3.90 -5.00 -16.56
N TRP A 63 3.22 -5.05 -17.70
CA TRP A 63 1.78 -4.79 -17.80
C TRP A 63 0.93 -5.91 -17.20
N ARG A 64 1.29 -7.18 -17.44
CA ARG A 64 0.65 -8.32 -16.77
C ARG A 64 0.73 -8.21 -15.24
N LEU A 65 1.90 -7.85 -14.71
CA LEU A 65 2.10 -7.65 -13.26
C LEU A 65 1.29 -6.47 -12.71
N LEU A 66 1.04 -5.44 -13.52
CA LEU A 66 0.11 -4.36 -13.16
C LEU A 66 -1.34 -4.88 -13.07
N ASP A 67 -1.77 -5.67 -14.06
CA ASP A 67 -3.11 -6.26 -14.09
C ASP A 67 -3.33 -7.19 -12.88
N GLU A 68 -2.36 -8.04 -12.56
CA GLU A 68 -2.40 -8.93 -11.39
C GLU A 68 -2.43 -8.17 -10.07
N GLY A 69 -1.63 -7.11 -9.94
CA GLY A 69 -1.66 -6.24 -8.77
C GLY A 69 -3.01 -5.55 -8.60
N ALA A 70 -3.61 -5.07 -9.69
CA ALA A 70 -4.94 -4.46 -9.68
C ALA A 70 -6.03 -5.48 -9.33
N ALA A 71 -5.94 -6.70 -9.85
CA ALA A 71 -6.86 -7.79 -9.55
C ALA A 71 -6.80 -8.19 -8.06
N LEU A 72 -5.59 -8.32 -7.49
CA LEU A 72 -5.42 -8.63 -6.08
C LEU A 72 -5.92 -7.50 -5.18
N PHE A 73 -5.60 -6.25 -5.49
CA PHE A 73 -6.14 -5.09 -4.76
C PHE A 73 -7.68 -5.10 -4.80
N THR A 74 -8.26 -5.34 -5.98
CA THR A 74 -9.72 -5.37 -6.18
C THR A 74 -10.36 -6.48 -5.36
N ALA A 75 -9.77 -7.67 -5.34
CA ALA A 75 -10.24 -8.78 -4.50
C ALA A 75 -10.22 -8.39 -3.02
N CYS A 76 -9.15 -7.76 -2.53
CA CYS A 76 -9.10 -7.24 -1.16
C CYS A 76 -10.20 -6.19 -0.90
N TRP A 77 -10.40 -5.25 -1.82
CA TRP A 77 -11.41 -4.19 -1.66
C TRP A 77 -12.83 -4.73 -1.63
N GLN A 78 -13.11 -5.73 -2.48
CA GLN A 78 -14.43 -6.32 -2.64
C GLN A 78 -14.68 -7.50 -1.71
N ALA A 79 -13.71 -7.92 -0.89
CA ALA A 79 -13.85 -9.01 0.07
C ALA A 79 -15.16 -8.86 0.86
N PRO A 80 -15.94 -9.92 1.09
CA PRO A 80 -17.24 -9.85 1.78
C PRO A 80 -17.05 -9.68 3.30
N ILE A 81 -16.37 -8.61 3.69
CA ILE A 81 -15.99 -8.26 5.05
C ILE A 81 -16.56 -6.87 5.32
N PRO A 82 -17.33 -6.67 6.42
CA PRO A 82 -18.05 -5.42 6.66
C PRO A 82 -17.15 -4.18 6.69
N ARG A 83 -15.92 -4.35 7.19
CA ARG A 83 -14.95 -3.27 7.36
C ARG A 83 -13.62 -3.65 6.73
N VAL A 84 -13.09 -2.77 5.90
CA VAL A 84 -11.84 -2.99 5.15
C VAL A 84 -10.98 -1.74 5.24
N ALA A 85 -9.73 -1.94 5.66
CA ALA A 85 -8.65 -0.97 5.53
C ALA A 85 -7.55 -1.55 4.63
N ILE A 86 -7.30 -0.92 3.49
CA ILE A 86 -6.20 -1.28 2.61
C ILE A 86 -5.15 -0.19 2.67
N GLU A 87 -3.94 -0.54 3.11
CA GLU A 87 -2.78 0.34 3.00
C GLU A 87 -2.20 0.24 1.58
N ASN A 88 -2.25 1.35 0.86
CA ASN A 88 -1.65 1.48 -0.46
C ASN A 88 -1.45 2.97 -0.81
N PRO A 89 -0.41 3.34 -1.59
CA PRO A 89 -0.29 4.69 -2.11
C PRO A 89 -1.47 5.13 -2.99
N VAL A 90 -1.46 6.41 -3.35
CA VAL A 90 -2.25 6.89 -4.50
C VAL A 90 -1.80 6.13 -5.75
N MET A 91 -2.77 5.52 -6.43
CA MET A 91 -2.53 4.75 -7.64
C MET A 91 -2.07 5.64 -8.79
N ASN A 92 -1.17 5.13 -9.62
CA ASN A 92 -0.84 5.74 -10.90
C ASN A 92 -2.04 5.63 -11.87
N PRO A 93 -2.08 6.43 -12.95
CA PRO A 93 -3.23 6.48 -13.85
C PRO A 93 -3.61 5.11 -14.45
N HIS A 94 -2.61 4.29 -14.81
CA HIS A 94 -2.84 2.96 -15.39
C HIS A 94 -3.40 1.97 -14.37
N GLY A 95 -2.93 2.01 -13.14
CA GLY A 95 -3.47 1.26 -12.01
C GLY A 95 -4.90 1.71 -11.71
N ARG A 96 -5.14 3.01 -11.55
CA ARG A 96 -6.48 3.56 -11.24
C ARG A 96 -7.54 3.15 -12.27
N ALA A 97 -7.17 3.10 -13.56
CA ALA A 97 -8.05 2.70 -14.65
C ALA A 97 -8.48 1.22 -14.60
N ARG A 98 -7.78 0.38 -13.82
CA ARG A 98 -8.07 -1.06 -13.65
C ARG A 98 -8.85 -1.35 -12.36
N LEU A 99 -9.00 -0.36 -11.49
CA LEU A 99 -9.64 -0.54 -10.19
C LEU A 99 -11.13 -0.17 -10.25
N PRO A 100 -11.95 -0.65 -9.29
CA PRO A 100 -13.38 -0.36 -9.25
C PRO A 100 -13.68 1.14 -9.35
N ALA A 101 -14.73 1.48 -10.11
CA ALA A 101 -15.09 2.88 -10.36
C ALA A 101 -15.46 3.61 -9.06
N ASP A 102 -16.13 2.92 -8.14
CA ASP A 102 -16.56 3.37 -6.82
C ASP A 102 -15.44 3.45 -5.78
N LEU A 103 -14.22 3.01 -6.11
CA LEU A 103 -13.08 3.09 -5.20
C LEU A 103 -12.80 4.57 -4.82
N PRO A 104 -12.84 4.93 -3.52
CA PRO A 104 -12.54 6.29 -3.09
C PRO A 104 -11.05 6.60 -3.28
N LYS A 105 -10.70 7.89 -3.17
CA LYS A 105 -9.29 8.27 -2.99
C LYS A 105 -8.83 7.81 -1.60
N PRO A 106 -7.55 7.39 -1.44
CA PRO A 106 -7.07 7.01 -0.13
C PRO A 106 -7.00 8.24 0.79
N GLN A 107 -7.30 8.04 2.06
CA GLN A 107 -6.89 8.99 3.10
C GLN A 107 -5.37 8.94 3.22
N ILE A 108 -4.70 10.07 3.04
CA ILE A 108 -3.25 10.16 3.25
C ILE A 108 -2.99 10.64 4.67
N VAL A 109 -2.19 9.87 5.40
CA VAL A 109 -1.66 10.22 6.73
C VAL A 109 -0.13 10.21 6.74
N GLN A 110 0.46 10.74 7.81
CA GLN A 110 1.92 10.77 8.00
C GLN A 110 2.28 10.28 9.40
N PRO A 111 3.41 9.59 9.60
CA PRO A 111 3.88 9.15 10.92
C PRO A 111 3.96 10.28 11.95
N TRP A 112 4.38 11.48 11.52
CA TRP A 112 4.48 12.64 12.42
C TRP A 112 3.12 13.15 12.92
N TRP A 113 1.99 12.65 12.40
CA TRP A 113 0.67 12.89 12.98
C TRP A 113 0.41 12.05 14.24
N PHE A 114 1.23 11.02 14.48
CA PHE A 114 1.09 9.99 15.50
C PHE A 114 2.39 9.83 16.31
N GLY A 115 3.13 10.91 16.52
CA GLY A 115 4.27 10.95 17.44
C GLY A 115 5.61 10.54 16.85
N GLU A 116 5.68 10.11 15.58
CA GLU A 116 6.91 9.60 15.00
C GLU A 116 7.58 10.60 14.02
N PRO A 117 8.84 11.00 14.23
CA PRO A 117 9.54 12.01 13.43
C PRO A 117 9.98 11.49 12.05
N ALA A 118 9.02 11.16 11.19
CA ALA A 118 9.27 10.60 9.87
C ALA A 118 8.26 11.09 8.82
N PHE A 119 8.76 11.25 7.59
CA PHE A 119 7.93 11.42 6.40
C PHE A 119 7.78 10.08 5.68
N LYS A 120 6.54 9.63 5.62
CA LYS A 120 6.10 8.51 4.79
C LYS A 120 4.60 8.70 4.58
N ALA A 121 4.22 9.23 3.42
CA ALA A 121 2.80 9.31 3.07
C ALA A 121 2.22 7.89 3.01
N THR A 122 1.33 7.57 3.95
CA THR A 122 0.66 6.27 4.07
C THR A 122 -0.79 6.47 3.64
N GLY A 123 -1.24 5.69 2.65
CA GLY A 123 -2.57 5.82 2.11
C GLY A 123 -3.49 4.71 2.61
N PHE A 124 -4.67 5.07 3.10
CA PHE A 124 -5.71 4.12 3.51
C PHE A 124 -6.94 4.22 2.63
N TYR A 125 -7.27 3.14 1.93
CA TYR A 125 -8.59 2.96 1.31
C TYR A 125 -9.50 2.29 2.34
N LEU A 126 -10.56 2.99 2.73
CA LEU A 126 -11.41 2.60 3.85
C LEU A 126 -12.84 2.32 3.37
N ARG A 127 -13.41 1.20 3.82
CA ARG A 127 -14.82 0.85 3.66
C ARG A 127 -15.37 0.41 5.00
N GLY A 128 -16.50 0.99 5.42
CA GLY A 128 -17.10 0.68 6.73
C GLY A 128 -16.28 1.13 7.93
N LEU A 129 -15.31 2.06 7.75
CA LEU A 129 -14.44 2.58 8.80
C LEU A 129 -14.38 4.11 8.75
N PRO A 130 -14.27 4.78 9.91
CA PRO A 130 -13.95 6.20 9.96
C PRO A 130 -12.52 6.46 9.49
N GLN A 131 -12.29 7.66 8.93
CA GLN A 131 -10.95 8.16 8.65
C GLN A 131 -10.10 8.20 9.92
N LEU A 132 -8.84 7.78 9.82
CA LEU A 132 -7.91 7.74 10.95
C LEU A 132 -7.61 9.16 11.45
N ALA A 133 -7.88 9.42 12.73
CA ALA A 133 -7.63 10.70 13.38
C ALA A 133 -6.20 10.76 13.93
N ALA A 134 -5.55 11.92 13.79
CA ALA A 134 -4.22 12.13 14.36
C ALA A 134 -4.27 12.13 15.90
N THR A 135 -3.36 11.40 16.54
CA THR A 135 -3.34 11.22 18.00
C THR A 135 -2.26 12.08 18.68
N GLN A 136 -1.11 12.29 18.03
CA GLN A 136 0.03 13.00 18.61
C GLN A 136 0.82 13.75 17.53
N ARG A 137 0.33 14.91 17.12
CA ARG A 137 0.92 15.66 15.99
C ARG A 137 2.20 16.38 16.39
N LEU A 138 3.32 16.06 15.71
CA LEU A 138 4.57 16.79 15.78
C LEU A 138 4.60 17.98 14.81
N THR A 139 5.49 18.94 15.04
CA THR A 139 5.78 20.00 14.06
C THR A 139 6.90 19.54 13.13
N PRO A 140 6.67 19.41 11.82
CA PRO A 140 7.71 18.96 10.90
C PRO A 140 8.82 20.01 10.72
N PRO A 141 10.10 19.59 10.59
CA PRO A 141 11.21 20.49 10.34
C PRO A 141 11.09 21.15 8.97
N LYS A 142 11.64 22.36 8.84
CA LYS A 142 11.67 23.10 7.57
C LYS A 142 12.41 22.31 6.49
N ALA A 143 11.89 22.30 5.27
CA ALA A 143 12.54 21.68 4.13
C ALA A 143 13.99 22.18 3.94
N GLY A 144 14.90 21.25 3.64
CA GLY A 144 16.32 21.54 3.40
C GLY A 144 17.23 21.46 4.63
N THR A 145 16.69 21.43 5.86
CA THR A 145 17.49 21.28 7.08
C THR A 145 18.07 19.87 7.23
N SER A 146 19.07 19.72 8.10
CA SER A 146 19.60 18.41 8.49
C SER A 146 18.51 17.53 9.11
N GLU A 147 17.69 18.10 9.97
CA GLU A 147 16.57 17.39 10.62
C GLU A 147 15.54 16.90 9.61
N HIS A 148 15.17 17.72 8.61
CA HIS A 148 14.28 17.28 7.53
C HIS A 148 14.86 16.10 6.74
N LYS A 149 16.19 16.06 6.54
CA LYS A 149 16.86 14.91 5.89
C LYS A 149 16.76 13.65 6.75
N VAL A 150 16.85 13.77 8.07
CA VAL A 150 16.66 12.66 9.01
C VAL A 150 15.23 12.13 8.95
N TRP A 151 14.23 13.01 9.02
CA TRP A 151 12.81 12.62 8.90
C TRP A 151 12.50 11.99 7.53
N SER A 152 13.27 12.33 6.49
CA SER A 152 13.14 11.77 5.13
C SER A 152 13.85 10.43 4.94
N ALA A 153 14.36 9.77 5.98
CA ALA A 153 15.18 8.55 5.89
C ALA A 153 14.54 7.45 5.03
N ILE A 154 13.21 7.26 5.12
CA ILE A 154 12.46 6.29 4.33
C ILE A 154 12.62 6.53 2.82
N HIS A 155 12.43 7.77 2.37
CA HIS A 155 12.57 8.14 0.96
C HIS A 155 14.02 8.10 0.50
N ARG A 156 14.96 8.28 1.43
CA ARG A 156 16.41 8.31 1.19
C ARG A 156 17.09 6.95 1.38
N ALA A 157 16.32 5.88 1.62
CA ALA A 157 16.87 4.53 1.81
C ALA A 157 17.76 4.13 0.61
N PRO A 158 19.03 3.72 0.86
CA PRO A 158 19.99 3.42 -0.20
C PRO A 158 19.55 2.20 -1.02
N PRO A 159 20.00 2.09 -2.29
CA PRO A 159 19.78 0.88 -3.09
C PRO A 159 20.37 -0.34 -2.38
N GLY A 160 19.61 -1.43 -2.31
CA GLY A 160 20.03 -2.65 -1.63
C GLY A 160 18.88 -3.64 -1.42
N PRO A 161 19.20 -4.87 -0.98
CA PRO A 161 18.21 -5.94 -0.81
C PRO A 161 17.15 -5.63 0.23
N ASP A 162 17.46 -4.85 1.27
CA ASP A 162 16.50 -4.47 2.32
C ASP A 162 15.79 -3.15 2.06
N ARG A 163 16.07 -2.48 0.94
CA ARG A 163 15.46 -1.18 0.62
C ARG A 163 13.94 -1.25 0.61
N TRP A 164 13.37 -2.34 0.10
CA TRP A 164 11.93 -2.52 0.07
C TRP A 164 11.37 -2.65 1.50
N LYS A 165 12.02 -3.40 2.40
CA LYS A 165 11.62 -3.56 3.81
C LYS A 165 11.63 -2.23 4.55
N ILE A 166 12.72 -1.46 4.37
CA ILE A 166 12.86 -0.14 4.99
C ILE A 166 11.73 0.78 4.51
N ARG A 167 11.45 0.76 3.19
CA ARG A 167 10.44 1.63 2.59
C ARG A 167 9.00 1.21 2.89
N SER A 168 8.76 -0.05 3.21
CA SER A 168 7.44 -0.56 3.57
C SER A 168 7.18 -0.52 5.07
N ARG A 169 8.14 -0.13 5.92
CA ARG A 169 7.99 -0.09 7.39
C ARG A 169 6.70 0.62 7.82
N THR A 170 5.88 -0.07 8.61
CA THR A 170 4.78 0.54 9.36
C THR A 170 5.34 1.15 10.65
N PHE A 171 4.81 2.33 10.97
CA PHE A 171 5.21 3.15 12.10
C PHE A 171 4.29 2.82 13.29
N GLU A 172 4.86 2.74 14.48
CA GLU A 172 4.20 2.17 15.66
C GLU A 172 2.97 2.99 16.07
N GLY A 173 3.09 4.31 16.15
CA GLY A 173 1.99 5.21 16.48
C GLY A 173 0.88 5.21 15.43
N VAL A 174 1.21 4.95 14.15
CA VAL A 174 0.18 4.73 13.11
C VAL A 174 -0.58 3.43 13.38
N ALA A 175 0.14 2.35 13.70
CA ALA A 175 -0.45 1.04 13.97
C ALA A 175 -1.32 1.05 15.24
N GLU A 176 -0.86 1.70 16.31
CA GLU A 176 -1.60 1.89 17.55
C GLU A 176 -2.89 2.69 17.30
N ALA A 177 -2.81 3.82 16.60
CA ALA A 177 -3.99 4.61 16.27
C ALA A 177 -5.01 3.82 15.43
N CYS A 178 -4.54 3.01 14.48
CA CYS A 178 -5.42 2.12 13.70
C CYS A 178 -6.10 1.09 14.60
N ALA A 179 -5.35 0.45 15.49
CA ALA A 179 -5.86 -0.55 16.41
C ALA A 179 -6.90 0.05 17.37
N GLU A 180 -6.58 1.15 18.05
CA GLU A 180 -7.49 1.79 19.02
C GLU A 180 -8.77 2.31 18.35
N GLN A 181 -8.63 3.10 17.29
CA GLN A 181 -9.77 3.76 16.67
C GLN A 181 -10.70 2.76 15.95
N TRP A 182 -10.14 1.83 15.19
CA TRP A 182 -10.97 0.88 14.44
C TRP A 182 -11.47 -0.28 15.29
N ALA A 183 -10.80 -0.65 16.38
CA ALA A 183 -11.37 -1.59 17.36
C ALA A 183 -12.62 -1.00 18.03
N GLY A 184 -12.57 0.26 18.46
CA GLY A 184 -13.75 0.94 19.05
C GLY A 184 -14.95 1.01 18.09
N THR A 185 -14.69 1.17 16.79
CA THR A 185 -15.74 1.16 15.75
C THR A 185 -16.41 -0.22 15.60
N VAL A 186 -15.68 -1.30 15.88
CA VAL A 186 -16.25 -2.66 15.82
C VAL A 186 -17.18 -2.90 17.00
N THR A 187 -16.76 -2.50 18.21
CA THR A 187 -17.52 -2.76 19.44
C THR A 187 -18.86 -2.03 19.46
N GLU A 188 -18.88 -0.75 19.07
CA GLU A 188 -20.12 0.06 19.08
C GLU A 188 -21.16 -0.44 18.09
N ALA A 189 -20.75 -0.98 16.94
CA ALA A 189 -21.66 -1.47 15.91
C ALA A 189 -22.20 -2.89 16.19
N ALA A 190 -21.55 -3.66 17.07
CA ALA A 190 -22.07 -4.95 17.53
C ALA A 190 -23.23 -4.79 18.54
N GLU A 191 -23.33 -3.64 19.20
CA GLU A 191 -24.41 -3.33 20.15
C GLU A 191 -25.71 -2.86 19.48
N VAL A 192 -25.70 -2.57 18.17
CA VAL A 192 -26.87 -2.07 17.41
C VAL A 192 -27.72 -3.22 16.82
N THR A 193 -27.34 -4.47 17.06
CA THR A 193 -28.15 -5.65 16.73
C THR A 193 -28.32 -6.55 17.95
N ALA A 194 -29.20 -6.12 18.86
CA ALA A 194 -29.85 -6.97 19.85
C ALA A 194 -31.32 -6.55 19.96
#